data_AF-A0A7S3HRW0-F1
#
_entry.id   AF-A0A7S3HRW0-F1
#
_cell.length_a   1.000
_cell.length_b   1.000
_cell.length_c   1.000
_cell.angle_alpha   90.00
_cell.angle_beta   90.00
_cell.angle_gamma   90.00
#
_symmetry.space_group_name_H-M   'P 1'
#
loop_
_entity.id
_entity.type
_entity.pdbx_description
1 polymer ?
#
loop_
_entity_poly.entity_id
_entity_poly.type
_entity_poly.pdbx_seq_one_letter_code
_entity_poly.pdbx_strand_id
1 'polypeptide(L)'
;DLQKATEDRQKENVEFQKTIADQTMTIKVLKKALERLATFYDLLQTQQTPPVAQKEYKPNAGAGGVMEMIEKLIGDANQLMEESKKSETSAQAGYEQLIADSNVSTEALQKEIVSKTTAKAEATKDKMRAESSLGDTSKVLEGLSKYSMDLHKECDYILKNFGMRQKARGEEMEALQQALQILSG
;
A
#
# COMPACT_ATOMS: atom_id res chain seq x y z
N ASP A 1 -0.57 -11.15 -3.42
CA ASP A 1 -1.82 -10.85 -4.16
C ASP A 1 -1.57 -10.43 -5.60
N LEU A 2 -0.83 -9.35 -5.87
CA LEU A 2 -0.49 -8.91 -7.24
C LEU A 2 0.19 -9.97 -8.13
N GLN A 3 1.15 -10.72 -7.58
CA GLN A 3 1.81 -11.82 -8.30
C GLN A 3 0.81 -12.89 -8.72
N LYS A 4 -0.06 -13.32 -7.79
CA LYS A 4 -1.10 -14.30 -8.06
C LYS A 4 -2.09 -13.80 -9.13
N ALA A 5 -2.54 -12.55 -9.01
CA ALA A 5 -3.40 -11.94 -10.03
C ALA A 5 -2.72 -11.89 -11.41
N THR A 6 -1.41 -11.68 -11.46
CA THR A 6 -0.63 -11.70 -12.70
C THR A 6 -0.53 -13.11 -13.29
N GLU A 7 -0.24 -14.11 -12.46
CA GLU A 7 -0.18 -15.52 -12.88
C GLU A 7 -1.54 -16.02 -13.38
N ASP A 8 -2.62 -15.70 -12.66
CA ASP A 8 -3.98 -16.06 -13.04
C ASP A 8 -4.33 -15.38 -14.37
N ARG A 9 -3.94 -14.10 -14.57
CA ARG A 9 -4.16 -13.41 -15.84
C ARG A 9 -3.41 -14.00 -17.02
N GLN A 10 -2.19 -14.50 -16.80
CA GLN A 10 -1.44 -15.18 -17.84
C GLN A 10 -2.13 -16.49 -18.25
N LYS A 11 -2.62 -17.27 -17.28
CA LYS A 11 -3.36 -18.52 -17.55
C LYS A 11 -4.66 -18.24 -18.30
N GLU A 12 -5.47 -17.31 -17.81
CA GLU A 12 -6.75 -16.94 -18.43
C GLU A 12 -6.56 -16.42 -19.87
N ASN A 13 -5.49 -15.64 -20.13
CA ASN A 13 -5.22 -15.13 -21.47
C ASN A 13 -4.82 -16.27 -22.43
N VAL A 14 -4.00 -17.22 -21.97
CA VAL A 14 -3.62 -18.40 -22.75
C VAL A 14 -4.84 -19.26 -23.08
N GLU A 15 -5.72 -19.48 -22.11
CA GLU A 15 -6.98 -20.21 -22.33
C GLU A 15 -7.89 -19.48 -23.32
N PHE A 16 -8.03 -18.16 -23.19
CA PHE A 16 -8.78 -17.33 -24.14
C PHE A 16 -8.23 -17.45 -25.57
N GLN A 17 -6.91 -17.33 -25.76
CA GLN A 17 -6.28 -17.47 -27.07
C GLN A 17 -6.56 -18.85 -27.69
N LYS A 18 -6.48 -19.90 -26.88
CA LYS A 18 -6.80 -21.27 -27.32
C LYS A 18 -8.27 -21.39 -27.73
N THR A 19 -9.21 -20.90 -26.93
CA THR A 19 -10.65 -20.93 -27.25
C THR A 19 -10.94 -20.17 -28.54
N ILE A 20 -10.37 -18.98 -28.74
CA ILE A 20 -10.55 -18.21 -29.98
C ILE A 20 -9.98 -18.97 -31.19
N ALA A 21 -8.81 -19.60 -31.06
CA ALA A 21 -8.21 -20.39 -32.13
C ALA A 21 -9.09 -21.60 -32.49
N ASP A 22 -9.56 -22.35 -31.49
CA ASP A 22 -10.40 -23.53 -31.68
C ASP A 22 -11.76 -23.17 -32.31
N GLN A 23 -12.40 -22.09 -31.87
CA GLN A 23 -13.66 -21.62 -32.47
C GLN A 23 -13.46 -21.11 -33.91
N THR A 24 -12.35 -20.40 -34.17
CA THR A 24 -12.00 -19.95 -35.53
C THR A 24 -11.80 -21.14 -36.47
N MET A 25 -11.11 -22.19 -36.01
CA MET A 25 -10.95 -23.43 -36.78
C MET A 25 -12.29 -24.14 -37.00
N THR A 26 -13.13 -24.22 -35.97
CA THR A 26 -14.45 -24.84 -36.04
C THR A 26 -15.34 -24.15 -37.07
N ILE A 27 -15.45 -22.82 -37.01
CA ILE A 27 -16.20 -22.02 -38.00
C ILE A 27 -15.67 -22.26 -39.41
N LYS A 28 -14.35 -22.32 -39.60
CA LYS A 28 -13.74 -22.57 -40.91
C LYS A 28 -14.11 -23.96 -41.46
N VAL A 29 -14.13 -24.98 -40.61
CA VAL A 29 -14.53 -26.35 -41.00
C VAL A 29 -16.02 -26.41 -41.31
N LEU A 30 -16.86 -25.83 -40.46
CA LEU A 30 -18.32 -25.80 -40.66
C LEU A 30 -18.70 -25.06 -41.96
N LYS A 31 -18.04 -23.93 -42.27
CA LYS A 31 -18.24 -23.22 -43.55
C LYS A 31 -17.88 -24.08 -44.76
N LYS A 32 -16.75 -24.80 -44.71
CA LYS A 32 -16.37 -25.75 -45.78
C LYS A 32 -17.36 -26.90 -45.93
N ALA A 33 -17.88 -27.42 -44.82
CA ALA A 33 -18.88 -28.48 -44.84
C ALA A 33 -20.19 -28.00 -45.48
N LEU A 34 -20.62 -26.78 -45.15
CA LEU A 34 -21.78 -26.13 -45.74
C LEU A 34 -21.60 -25.95 -47.26
N GLU A 35 -20.46 -25.45 -47.72
CA GLU A 35 -20.14 -25.34 -49.17
C GLU A 35 -20.21 -26.69 -49.90
N ARG A 36 -19.70 -27.77 -49.29
CA ARG A 36 -19.74 -29.12 -49.87
C ARG A 36 -21.15 -29.70 -49.91
N LEU A 37 -21.96 -29.45 -48.89
CA LEU A 37 -23.38 -29.86 -48.88
C LEU A 37 -24.18 -29.08 -49.91
N ALA A 38 -23.98 -27.77 -50.01
CA ALA A 38 -24.65 -26.93 -51.00
C ALA A 38 -24.35 -27.41 -52.43
N THR A 39 -23.08 -27.64 -52.76
CA THR A 39 -22.66 -28.17 -54.08
C THR A 39 -23.20 -29.58 -54.36
N PHE A 40 -23.30 -30.45 -53.34
CA PHE A 40 -23.88 -31.78 -53.49
C PHE A 40 -25.38 -31.74 -53.80
N TYR A 41 -26.15 -30.93 -53.08
CA TYR A 41 -27.59 -30.81 -53.31
C TYR A 41 -27.92 -30.14 -54.66
N ASP A 42 -27.13 -29.15 -55.08
CA ASP A 42 -27.25 -28.51 -56.40
C ASP A 42 -26.98 -29.52 -57.55
N LEU A 43 -25.97 -30.38 -57.41
CA LEU A 43 -25.68 -31.44 -58.38
C LEU A 43 -26.78 -32.52 -58.43
N LEU A 44 -27.38 -32.85 -57.29
CA LEU A 44 -28.49 -33.81 -57.22
C LEU A 44 -29.75 -33.27 -57.92
N GLN A 45 -29.99 -31.97 -57.82
CA GLN A 45 -31.15 -31.28 -58.38
C GLN A 45 -31.04 -31.14 -59.91
N THR A 46 -29.82 -31.00 -60.43
CA THR A 46 -29.54 -30.87 -61.88
C THR A 46 -29.54 -32.20 -62.64
N GLN A 47 -29.40 -33.36 -61.99
CA GLN A 47 -29.48 -34.69 -62.63
C GLN A 47 -30.90 -35.26 -62.77
N GLN A 48 -31.94 -34.59 -62.26
CA GLN A 48 -33.33 -35.05 -62.35
C GLN A 48 -34.11 -34.40 -63.51
N THR A 49 -33.78 -34.77 -64.75
CA THR A 49 -34.71 -34.67 -65.89
C THR A 49 -34.94 -36.07 -66.45
N PRO A 50 -36.11 -36.70 -66.23
CA PRO A 50 -36.34 -38.07 -66.68
C PRO A 50 -36.87 -38.10 -68.12
N PRO A 51 -36.52 -39.16 -68.88
CA PRO A 51 -37.56 -39.93 -69.52
C PRO A 51 -37.55 -41.33 -68.89
N VAL A 52 -38.75 -41.84 -68.63
CA VAL A 52 -39.09 -43.16 -68.08
C VAL A 52 -39.33 -43.21 -66.57
N ALA A 53 -40.54 -43.68 -66.27
CA ALA A 53 -41.12 -43.80 -64.94
C ALA A 53 -40.32 -44.77 -64.05
N GLN A 54 -39.74 -44.24 -62.97
CA GLN A 54 -39.20 -45.06 -61.90
C GLN A 54 -39.45 -44.36 -60.56
N LYS A 55 -40.32 -45.01 -59.76
CA LYS A 55 -40.64 -44.84 -58.32
C LYS A 55 -40.49 -43.44 -57.73
N GLU A 56 -41.61 -42.89 -57.23
CA GLU A 56 -41.69 -41.70 -56.35
C GLU A 56 -40.40 -41.45 -55.57
N TYR A 57 -39.57 -40.56 -56.10
CA TYR A 57 -38.44 -40.00 -55.39
C TYR A 57 -39.02 -39.12 -54.29
N LYS A 58 -38.92 -39.56 -53.03
CA LYS A 58 -39.11 -38.66 -51.89
C LYS A 58 -37.87 -37.78 -51.82
N PRO A 59 -37.95 -36.46 -52.11
CA PRO A 59 -36.84 -35.58 -51.85
C PRO A 59 -36.50 -35.70 -50.36
N ASN A 60 -35.20 -35.84 -50.05
CA ASN A 60 -34.73 -35.96 -48.68
C ASN A 60 -35.11 -34.70 -47.89
N ALA A 61 -36.25 -34.73 -47.19
CA ALA A 61 -36.78 -33.62 -46.40
C ALA A 61 -35.84 -33.16 -45.27
N GLY A 62 -34.77 -33.92 -44.97
CA GLY A 62 -33.75 -33.57 -43.98
C GLY A 62 -32.59 -32.70 -44.49
N ALA A 63 -32.46 -32.48 -45.81
CA ALA A 63 -31.35 -31.74 -46.41
C ALA A 63 -31.23 -30.28 -45.94
N GLY A 64 -32.37 -29.56 -45.94
CA GLY A 64 -32.42 -28.17 -45.48
C GLY A 64 -32.17 -28.04 -43.97
N GLY A 65 -32.69 -28.98 -43.17
CA GLY A 65 -32.52 -28.95 -41.72
C GLY A 65 -31.06 -29.14 -41.25
N VAL A 66 -30.26 -29.94 -41.96
CA VAL A 66 -28.83 -30.11 -41.63
C VAL A 66 -28.01 -28.87 -41.99
N MET A 67 -28.31 -28.21 -43.12
CA MET A 67 -27.65 -26.95 -43.50
C MET A 67 -28.00 -25.82 -42.52
N GLU A 68 -29.27 -25.66 -42.15
CA GLU A 68 -29.71 -24.70 -41.12
C GLU A 68 -29.04 -24.98 -39.77
N MET A 69 -28.87 -26.26 -39.39
CA MET A 69 -28.17 -26.61 -38.15
C MET A 69 -26.69 -26.22 -38.19
N ILE A 70 -26.01 -26.39 -39.33
CA ILE A 70 -24.61 -25.95 -39.50
C ILE A 70 -24.51 -24.42 -39.47
N GLU A 71 -25.42 -23.70 -40.13
CA GLU A 71 -25.49 -22.24 -40.07
C GLU A 71 -25.71 -21.73 -38.66
N LYS A 72 -26.62 -22.37 -37.91
CA LYS A 72 -26.87 -22.04 -36.51
C LYS A 72 -25.62 -22.27 -35.65
N LEU A 73 -24.92 -23.40 -35.81
CA LEU A 73 -23.66 -23.66 -35.10
C LEU A 73 -22.57 -22.64 -35.43
N ILE A 74 -22.49 -22.15 -36.68
CA ILE A 74 -21.59 -21.06 -37.04
C ILE A 74 -22.00 -19.76 -36.32
N GLY A 75 -23.30 -19.46 -36.26
CA GLY A 75 -23.83 -18.33 -35.51
C GLY A 75 -23.47 -18.39 -34.03
N ASP A 76 -23.75 -19.52 -33.38
CA ASP A 76 -23.45 -19.78 -31.97
C ASP A 76 -21.94 -19.64 -31.68
N ALA A 77 -21.08 -20.19 -32.55
CA ALA A 77 -19.63 -20.07 -32.43
C ALA A 77 -19.12 -18.63 -32.56
N ASN A 78 -19.68 -17.83 -33.48
CA ASN A 78 -19.34 -16.41 -33.60
C ASN A 78 -19.79 -15.61 -32.37
N GLN A 79 -20.99 -15.89 -31.86
CA GLN A 79 -21.50 -15.25 -30.65
C GLN A 79 -20.60 -15.56 -29.45
N LEU A 80 -20.23 -16.83 -29.25
CA LEU A 80 -19.30 -17.24 -28.18
C LEU A 80 -17.95 -16.53 -28.29
N MET A 81 -17.42 -16.36 -29.51
CA MET A 81 -16.18 -15.60 -29.73
C MET A 81 -16.32 -14.13 -29.35
N GLU A 82 -17.44 -13.49 -29.68
CA GLU A 82 -17.67 -12.08 -29.33
C GLU A 82 -17.83 -11.90 -27.81
N GLU A 83 -18.59 -12.76 -27.15
CA GLU A 83 -18.75 -12.78 -25.70
C GLU A 83 -17.40 -13.03 -25.00
N SER A 84 -16.61 -13.99 -25.49
CA SER A 84 -15.27 -14.27 -24.96
C SER A 84 -14.35 -13.06 -25.10
N LYS A 85 -14.38 -12.35 -26.24
CA LYS A 85 -13.57 -11.14 -26.45
C LYS A 85 -13.98 -9.99 -25.52
N LYS A 86 -15.28 -9.80 -25.31
CA LYS A 86 -15.80 -8.80 -24.35
C LYS A 86 -15.39 -9.12 -22.92
N SER A 87 -15.49 -10.39 -22.54
CA SER A 87 -15.05 -10.89 -21.24
C SER A 87 -13.55 -10.64 -21.03
N GLU A 88 -12.72 -11.02 -22.00
CA GLU A 88 -11.26 -10.81 -21.93
C GLU A 88 -10.90 -9.32 -21.85
N THR A 89 -11.58 -8.47 -22.63
CA THR A 89 -11.34 -7.01 -22.58
C THR A 89 -11.66 -6.45 -21.20
N SER A 90 -12.77 -6.90 -20.60
CA SER A 90 -13.19 -6.46 -19.26
C SER A 90 -12.23 -6.97 -18.18
N ALA A 91 -11.78 -8.22 -18.29
CA ALA A 91 -10.82 -8.82 -17.37
C ALA A 91 -9.44 -8.15 -17.45
N GLN A 92 -8.98 -7.83 -18.67
CA GLN A 92 -7.74 -7.08 -18.89
C GLN A 92 -7.82 -5.68 -18.28
N ALA A 93 -8.92 -4.95 -18.51
CA ALA A 93 -9.13 -3.62 -17.93
C ALA A 93 -9.15 -3.67 -16.39
N GLY A 94 -9.83 -4.66 -15.80
CA GLY A 94 -9.85 -4.86 -14.35
C GLY A 94 -8.47 -5.15 -13.76
N TYR A 95 -7.65 -5.94 -14.46
CA TYR A 95 -6.27 -6.22 -14.05
C TYR A 95 -5.38 -4.97 -14.14
N GLU A 96 -5.47 -4.22 -15.24
CA GLU A 96 -4.70 -2.97 -15.40
C GLU A 96 -5.06 -1.95 -14.32
N GLN A 97 -6.35 -1.84 -13.98
CA GLN A 97 -6.81 -1.00 -12.88
C GLN A 97 -6.28 -1.47 -11.53
N LEU A 98 -6.32 -2.78 -11.24
CA LEU A 98 -5.77 -3.33 -10.01
C LEU A 98 -4.27 -3.03 -9.86
N ILE A 99 -3.51 -3.14 -10.95
CA ILE A 99 -2.07 -2.83 -10.99
C ILE A 99 -1.85 -1.34 -10.71
N ALA A 100 -2.59 -0.47 -11.39
CA ALA A 100 -2.50 0.98 -11.22
C ALA A 100 -2.82 1.39 -9.77
N ASP A 101 -3.95 0.94 -9.23
CA ASP A 101 -4.40 1.24 -7.87
C ASP A 101 -3.40 0.72 -6.82
N SER A 102 -2.87 -0.48 -7.04
CA SER A 102 -1.87 -1.07 -6.14
C SER A 102 -0.56 -0.29 -6.15
N ASN A 103 -0.11 0.19 -7.32
CA ASN A 103 1.10 1.01 -7.43
C ASN A 103 0.91 2.36 -6.73
N VAL A 104 -0.22 3.04 -6.97
CA VAL A 104 -0.57 4.31 -6.29
C VAL A 104 -0.61 4.13 -4.78
N SER A 105 -1.26 3.06 -4.30
CA SER A 105 -1.32 2.72 -2.89
C SER A 105 0.06 2.46 -2.29
N THR A 106 0.91 1.69 -3.00
CA THR A 106 2.27 1.38 -2.55
C THR A 106 3.13 2.64 -2.44
N GLU A 107 3.07 3.54 -3.42
CA GLU A 107 3.79 4.82 -3.37
C GLU A 107 3.31 5.72 -2.23
N ALA A 108 2.00 5.80 -2.00
CA ALA A 108 1.42 6.57 -0.90
C ALA A 108 1.87 6.01 0.45
N LEU A 109 1.79 4.69 0.64
CA LEU A 109 2.26 4.02 1.85
C LEU A 109 3.77 4.21 2.07
N GLN A 110 4.59 4.17 1.02
CA GLN A 110 6.02 4.40 1.13
C GLN A 110 6.32 5.84 1.61
N LYS A 111 5.60 6.84 1.06
CA LYS A 111 5.70 8.23 1.51
C LYS A 111 5.29 8.39 2.97
N GLU A 112 4.20 7.73 3.38
CA GLU A 112 3.77 7.72 4.78
C GLU A 112 4.80 7.08 5.71
N ILE A 113 5.41 5.96 5.32
CA ILE A 113 6.45 5.29 6.09
C ILE A 113 7.62 6.23 6.32
N VAL A 114 8.11 6.90 5.27
CA VAL A 114 9.22 7.86 5.38
C VAL A 114 8.84 9.01 6.31
N SER A 115 7.67 9.63 6.11
CA SER A 115 7.19 10.74 6.94
C SER A 115 7.08 10.34 8.42
N LYS A 116 6.43 9.21 8.72
CA LYS A 116 6.27 8.71 10.09
C LYS A 116 7.60 8.30 10.72
N THR A 117 8.54 7.77 9.94
CA THR A 117 9.88 7.43 10.43
C THR A 117 10.66 8.68 10.81
N THR A 118 10.62 9.72 9.98
CA THR A 118 11.25 11.02 10.27
C THR A 118 10.63 11.66 11.50
N ALA A 119 9.29 11.75 11.58
CA ALA A 119 8.59 12.30 12.73
C ALA A 119 8.92 11.54 14.03
N LYS A 120 9.01 10.20 13.96
CA LYS A 120 9.42 9.37 15.11
C LYS A 120 10.86 9.68 15.54
N ALA A 121 11.78 9.84 14.58
CA ALA A 121 13.17 10.16 14.89
C ALA A 121 13.30 11.54 15.56
N GLU A 122 12.59 12.55 15.06
CA GLU A 122 12.52 13.89 15.64
C GLU A 122 11.95 13.86 17.07
N ALA A 123 10.79 13.22 17.25
CA ALA A 123 10.17 13.09 18.57
C ALA A 123 11.08 12.34 19.57
N THR A 124 11.82 11.32 19.10
CA THR A 124 12.77 10.58 19.95
C THR A 124 13.95 11.46 20.34
N LYS A 125 14.48 12.27 19.40
CA LYS A 125 15.55 13.24 19.67
C LYS A 125 15.11 14.28 20.69
N ASP A 126 13.91 14.84 20.54
CA ASP A 126 13.38 15.85 21.45
C ASP A 126 13.14 15.27 22.85
N LYS A 127 12.62 14.04 22.92
CA LYS A 127 12.49 13.32 24.19
C LYS A 127 13.83 13.16 24.90
N MET A 128 14.87 12.67 24.21
CA MET A 128 16.20 12.50 24.80
C MET A 128 16.78 13.82 25.30
N ARG A 129 16.60 14.90 24.52
CA ARG A 129 17.05 16.25 24.92
C ARG A 129 16.31 16.75 26.17
N ALA A 130 15.00 16.53 26.25
CA ALA A 130 14.20 16.90 27.40
C ALA A 130 14.60 16.10 28.65
N GLU A 131 14.83 14.79 28.52
CA GLU A 131 15.30 13.92 29.62
C GLU A 131 16.68 14.36 30.13
N SER A 132 17.62 14.67 29.24
CA SER A 132 18.93 15.21 29.63
C SER A 132 18.80 16.54 30.36
N SER A 133 18.00 17.47 29.83
CA SER A 133 17.80 18.79 30.43
C SER A 133 17.13 18.69 31.80
N LEU A 134 16.19 17.76 31.97
CA LEU A 134 15.56 17.47 33.26
C LEU A 134 16.58 16.94 34.27
N GLY A 135 17.46 16.02 33.85
CA GLY A 135 18.53 15.49 34.70
C GLY A 135 19.51 16.57 35.16
N ASP A 136 19.95 17.44 34.25
CA ASP A 136 20.88 18.53 34.57
C ASP A 136 20.24 19.59 35.47
N THR A 137 19.01 20.01 35.16
CA THR A 137 18.26 20.96 36.01
C THR A 137 17.99 20.41 37.40
N SER A 138 17.70 19.12 37.53
CA SER A 138 17.52 18.47 38.83
C SER A 138 18.79 18.49 39.68
N LYS A 139 19.96 18.26 39.07
CA LYS A 139 21.26 18.36 39.76
C LYS A 139 21.56 19.80 40.20
N VAL A 140 21.29 20.77 39.33
CA VAL A 140 21.46 22.20 39.67
C VAL A 140 20.54 22.60 40.83
N LEU A 141 19.29 22.15 40.81
CA LEU A 141 18.33 22.40 41.88
C LEU A 141 18.80 21.82 43.22
N GLU A 142 19.29 20.58 43.22
CA GLU A 142 19.85 19.95 44.43
C GLU A 142 21.08 20.71 44.94
N GLY A 143 21.97 21.13 44.03
CA GLY A 143 23.14 21.94 44.37
C GLY A 143 22.77 23.30 44.99
N LEU A 144 21.81 24.01 44.39
CA LEU A 144 21.31 25.28 44.92
C LEU A 144 20.64 25.11 46.29
N SER A 145 19.90 24.01 46.50
CA SER A 145 19.30 23.70 47.79
C SER A 145 20.37 23.52 48.88
N LYS A 146 21.42 22.75 48.60
CA LYS A 146 22.57 22.58 49.52
C LYS A 146 23.27 23.90 49.80
N TYR A 147 23.57 24.67 48.75
CA TYR A 147 24.21 25.98 48.90
C TYR A 147 23.37 26.94 49.75
N SER A 148 22.05 26.97 49.55
CA SER A 148 21.14 27.77 50.37
C SER A 148 21.19 27.36 51.84
N MET A 149 21.21 26.06 52.14
CA MET A 149 21.31 25.57 53.51
C MET A 149 22.64 25.96 54.16
N ASP A 150 23.75 25.85 53.44
CA ASP A 150 25.07 26.19 53.97
C ASP A 150 25.19 27.71 54.19
N LEU A 151 24.68 28.53 53.27
CA LEU A 151 24.61 29.98 53.45
C LEU A 151 23.79 30.36 54.69
N HIS A 152 22.64 29.70 54.93
CA HIS A 152 21.87 29.92 56.15
C HIS A 152 22.67 29.60 57.42
N LYS A 153 23.41 28.49 57.45
CA LYS A 153 24.27 28.16 58.61
C LYS A 153 25.35 29.21 58.83
N GLU A 154 25.98 29.71 57.77
CA GLU A 154 27.00 30.76 57.85
C GLU A 154 26.40 32.07 58.39
N CYS A 155 25.27 32.52 57.83
CA CYS A 155 24.56 33.70 58.30
C CYS A 155 24.14 33.57 59.77
N ASP A 156 23.54 32.43 60.16
CA ASP A 156 23.12 32.16 61.53
C ASP A 156 24.30 32.16 62.50
N TYR A 157 25.44 31.57 62.11
CA TYR A 157 26.66 31.60 62.90
C TYR A 157 27.16 33.03 63.10
N ILE A 158 27.21 33.84 62.04
CA ILE A 158 27.64 35.23 62.13
C ILE A 158 26.69 36.01 63.05
N LEU A 159 25.38 35.94 62.82
CA LEU A 159 24.37 36.66 63.60
C LEU A 159 24.41 36.28 65.08
N LYS A 160 24.52 34.98 65.40
CA LYS A 160 24.60 34.49 66.78
C LYS A 160 25.84 34.99 67.51
N ASN A 161 26.97 35.12 66.82
CA ASN A 161 28.24 35.52 67.43
C ASN A 161 28.53 37.02 67.31
N PHE A 162 27.76 37.77 66.52
CA PHE A 162 28.00 39.18 66.25
C PHE A 162 28.02 40.02 67.53
N GLY A 163 27.01 39.86 68.40
CA GLY A 163 26.92 40.63 69.66
C GLY A 163 28.08 40.33 70.61
N MET A 164 28.46 39.06 70.76
CA MET A 164 29.61 38.67 71.58
C MET A 164 30.92 39.27 71.04
N ARG A 165 31.14 39.19 69.72
CA ARG A 165 32.32 39.76 69.05
C ARG A 165 32.35 41.29 69.18
N GLN A 166 31.20 41.94 69.08
CA GLN A 166 31.08 43.38 69.25
C GLN A 166 31.43 43.80 70.69
N LYS A 167 30.93 43.07 71.69
CA LYS A 167 31.26 43.30 73.11
C LYS A 167 32.75 43.10 73.39
N ALA A 168 33.33 41.97 72.98
CA ALA A 168 34.74 41.67 73.19
C ALA A 168 35.66 42.71 72.51
N ARG A 169 35.31 43.16 71.30
CA ARG A 169 36.03 44.24 70.61
C ARG A 169 35.92 45.58 71.35
N GLY A 170 34.75 45.87 71.94
CA GLY A 170 34.57 47.04 72.81
C GLY A 170 35.49 47.01 74.02
N GLU A 171 35.50 45.88 74.74
CA GLU A 171 36.37 45.66 75.91
C GLU A 171 37.86 45.76 75.55
N GLU A 172 38.27 45.20 74.40
CA GLU A 172 39.64 45.31 73.90
C GLU A 172 40.03 46.77 73.59
N MET A 173 39.15 47.55 72.95
CA MET A 173 39.40 48.97 72.66
C MET A 173 39.57 49.78 73.95
N GLU A 174 38.74 49.54 74.96
CA GLU A 174 38.86 50.18 76.27
C GLU A 174 40.19 49.83 76.96
N ALA A 175 40.58 48.56 76.95
CA ALA A 175 41.85 48.10 77.51
C ALA A 175 43.06 48.73 76.80
N LEU A 176 43.03 48.80 75.46
CA LEU A 176 44.08 49.46 74.67
C LEU A 176 44.17 50.97 74.98
N GLN A 177 43.03 51.64 75.17
CA GLN A 177 43.01 53.05 75.52
C GLN A 177 43.60 53.31 76.92
N GLN A 178 43.31 52.43 77.88
CA GLN A 178 43.93 52.49 79.22
C GLN A 178 45.44 52.28 79.15
N ALA A 179 45.91 51.28 78.39
CA ALA A 179 47.34 51.02 78.21
C ALA A 179 48.06 52.21 77.55
N LEU A 180 47.44 52.85 76.56
CA LEU A 180 47.98 54.05 75.92
C LEU A 180 48.11 55.21 76.92
N GLN A 181 47.10 55.45 77.76
CA GLN A 181 47.15 56.50 78.79
C GLN A 181 48.30 56.26 79.78
N ILE A 182 48.53 55.01 80.20
CA ILE A 182 49.64 54.65 81.09
C ILE A 182 51.00 54.91 80.42
N LEU A 183 51.14 54.63 79.12
CA LEU A 183 52.39 54.83 78.38
C LEU A 183 52.66 56.27 77.96
N SER A 184 51.64 57.14 78.01
CA SER A 184 51.73 58.55 77.57
C SER A 184 51.90 59.54 78.74
N GLY A 185 51.92 59.05 79.99
CA GLY A 185 52.21 59.80 81.20
C GLY A 185 53.52 59.38 81.82
#